data_AF-A0A5B7CCQ7-F1
#
_entry.id   AF-A0A5B7CCQ7-F1
#
_cell.length_a   1.000
_cell.length_b   1.000
_cell.length_c   1.000
_cell.angle_alpha   90.00
_cell.angle_beta   90.00
_cell.angle_gamma   90.00
#
_symmetry.space_group_name_H-M   'P 1'
#
loop_
_entity.id
_entity.type
_entity.pdbx_description
1 polymer ?
#
loop_
_entity_poly.entity_id
_entity_poly.type
_entity_poly.pdbx_seq_one_letter_code
_entity_poly.pdbx_strand_id
1 'polypeptide(L)'
;DIVKEYPRYIQVLKVWDLLPLEEIPKLVKRLDSIFAMYTDDFINCCKEKCVEGDLEIPKSWMSSHDIVRFKNVCNNNEFGSESSGSSSTSVDGTRYVENSKV
;
A
#
# COMPACT_ATOMS: atom_id res chain seq x y z
N ASP A 1 -20.94 8.61 -10.70
CA ASP A 1 -21.48 9.69 -11.56
C ASP A 1 -21.95 9.10 -12.88
N ILE A 2 -23.05 9.56 -13.48
CA ILE A 2 -23.57 9.05 -14.75
C ILE A 2 -23.65 10.22 -15.74
N VAL A 3 -22.74 10.22 -16.72
CA VAL A 3 -22.67 11.24 -17.77
C VAL A 3 -23.35 10.69 -19.03
N LYS A 4 -24.21 11.51 -19.66
CA LYS A 4 -24.87 11.17 -20.93
C LYS A 4 -24.07 11.76 -22.09
N GLU A 5 -23.55 10.91 -22.96
CA GLU A 5 -22.77 11.31 -24.12
C GLU A 5 -23.31 10.56 -25.35
N TYR A 6 -24.17 11.21 -26.14
CA TYR A 6 -24.95 10.54 -27.18
C TYR A 6 -24.07 9.74 -28.16
N PRO A 7 -24.35 8.44 -28.40
CA PRO A 7 -25.57 7.70 -28.05
C PRO A 7 -25.53 6.91 -26.73
N ARG A 8 -24.55 7.11 -25.86
CA ARG A 8 -24.26 6.25 -24.69
C ARG A 8 -24.43 6.97 -23.35
N TYR A 9 -24.60 6.18 -22.30
CA TYR A 9 -24.43 6.62 -20.92
C TYR A 9 -23.14 6.03 -20.39
N ILE A 10 -22.34 6.85 -19.73
CA ILE A 10 -21.08 6.46 -19.11
C ILE A 10 -21.27 6.60 -17.61
N GLN A 11 -21.16 5.48 -16.90
CA GLN A 11 -21.09 5.49 -15.43
C GLN A 11 -19.64 5.39 -15.00
N VAL A 12 -19.17 6.40 -14.29
CA VAL A 12 -17.87 6.35 -13.61
C VAL A 12 -18.14 5.90 -12.18
N LEU A 13 -17.72 4.67 -11.88
CA LEU A 13 -17.65 4.13 -10.52
C LEU A 13 -16.21 4.32 -10.03
N LYS A 14 -16.06 5.02 -8.91
CA LYS A 14 -14.78 5.05 -8.21
C LYS A 14 -14.65 3.75 -7.43
N VAL A 15 -13.42 3.27 -7.26
CA VAL A 15 -13.14 2.09 -6.40
C VAL A 15 -13.73 2.30 -4.99
N TRP A 16 -13.72 3.53 -4.50
CA TRP A 16 -14.34 3.91 -3.22
C TRP A 16 -15.87 3.77 -3.18
N ASP A 17 -16.57 3.89 -4.33
CA ASP A 17 -18.03 3.73 -4.39
C ASP A 17 -18.46 2.27 -4.23
N LEU A 18 -17.53 1.33 -4.43
CA LEU A 18 -17.76 -0.11 -4.28
C LEU A 18 -17.44 -0.63 -2.88
N LEU A 19 -16.78 0.18 -2.05
CA LEU A 19 -16.35 -0.22 -0.72
C LEU A 19 -17.35 0.32 0.33
N PRO A 20 -17.95 -0.56 1.17
CA PRO A 20 -18.78 -0.11 2.28
C PRO A 20 -18.01 0.82 3.22
N LEU A 21 -18.70 1.82 3.76
CA LEU A 21 -18.07 2.84 4.62
C LEU A 21 -17.40 2.21 5.86
N GLU A 22 -17.96 1.11 6.35
CA GLU A 22 -17.47 0.35 7.51
C GLU A 22 -16.13 -0.35 7.24
N GLU A 23 -15.81 -0.61 5.97
CA GLU A 23 -14.59 -1.31 5.55
C GLU A 23 -13.45 -0.32 5.22
N ILE A 24 -13.76 0.97 4.99
CA ILE A 24 -12.75 2.01 4.72
C ILE A 24 -11.68 2.07 5.83
N PRO A 25 -12.02 2.10 7.14
CA PRO A 25 -11.00 2.16 8.18
C PRO A 25 -10.09 0.94 8.21
N LYS A 26 -10.63 -0.25 7.88
CA LYS A 26 -9.84 -1.49 7.80
C LYS A 26 -8.88 -1.45 6.61
N LEU A 27 -9.35 -0.94 5.47
CA LEU A 27 -8.51 -0.77 4.30
C LEU A 27 -7.37 0.23 4.55
N VAL A 28 -7.66 1.37 5.18
CA VAL A 28 -6.63 2.37 5.55
C VAL A 28 -5.56 1.73 6.43
N LYS A 29 -5.94 1.03 7.51
CA LYS A 29 -4.98 0.33 8.38
C LYS A 29 -4.11 -0.68 7.63
N ARG A 30 -4.71 -1.43 6.69
CA ARG A 30 -3.97 -2.40 5.89
C ARG A 30 -3.00 -1.72 4.94
N LEU A 31 -3.39 -0.61 4.32
CA LEU A 31 -2.50 0.19 3.47
C LEU A 31 -1.34 0.78 4.27
N ASP A 32 -1.61 1.34 5.46
CA ASP A 32 -0.57 1.86 6.35
C ASP A 32 0.45 0.76 6.71
N SER A 33 -0.03 -0.44 7.02
CA SER A 33 0.84 -1.59 7.29
C SER A 33 1.69 -1.98 6.07
N ILE A 34 1.15 -1.90 4.85
CA ILE A 34 1.88 -2.21 3.62
C ILE A 34 2.93 -1.13 3.36
N PHE A 35 2.57 0.15 3.46
CA PHE A 35 3.48 1.26 3.24
C PHE A 35 4.61 1.30 4.27
N ALA A 36 4.34 0.90 5.51
CA ALA A 36 5.36 0.77 6.55
C ALA A 36 6.46 -0.26 6.21
N MET A 37 6.15 -1.26 5.38
CA MET A 37 7.14 -2.25 4.93
C MET A 37 8.08 -1.74 3.85
N TYR A 38 7.72 -0.67 3.14
CA TYR A 38 8.53 -0.12 2.07
C TYR A 38 9.61 0.85 2.58
N THR A 39 10.73 0.89 1.86
CA THR A 39 11.76 1.91 2.10
C THR A 39 11.27 3.28 1.69
N ASP A 40 11.81 4.32 2.32
CA ASP A 40 11.43 5.68 2.00
C ASP A 40 11.91 6.06 0.59
N ASP A 41 13.04 5.49 0.14
CA ASP A 41 13.56 5.64 -1.22
C ASP A 41 12.56 5.09 -2.26
N PHE A 42 12.03 3.89 -2.04
CA PHE A 42 11.00 3.31 -2.92
C PHE A 42 9.74 4.16 -2.95
N ILE A 43 9.26 4.63 -1.78
CA ILE A 43 8.08 5.50 -1.69
C ILE A 43 8.31 6.84 -2.40
N ASN A 44 9.50 7.41 -2.29
CA ASN A 44 9.85 8.66 -2.97
C ASN A 44 9.85 8.48 -4.48
N CYS A 45 10.35 7.35 -5.00
CA CYS A 45 10.26 7.03 -6.42
C CYS A 45 8.81 6.98 -6.92
N CYS A 46 7.86 6.50 -6.11
CA CYS A 46 6.43 6.47 -6.47
C CYS A 46 5.79 7.87 -6.53
N LYS A 47 6.39 8.89 -5.90
CA LYS A 47 5.89 10.26 -5.94
C LYS A 47 6.37 11.03 -7.16
N GLU A 48 7.33 10.49 -7.90
CA GLU A 48 7.85 11.17 -9.08
C GLU A 48 6.90 11.07 -10.26
N LYS A 49 6.79 12.19 -10.95
CA LYS A 49 5.96 12.35 -12.13
C LYS A 49 6.82 12.75 -13.31
N CYS A 50 6.43 12.31 -14.49
CA CYS A 50 6.94 12.82 -15.76
C CYS A 50 5.86 13.73 -16.36
N VAL A 51 6.28 14.80 -17.02
CA VAL A 51 5.38 15.70 -17.75
C VAL A 51 5.53 15.39 -19.23
N GLU A 52 4.45 14.94 -19.86
CA GLU A 52 4.38 14.69 -21.30
C GLU A 52 3.36 15.66 -21.92
N GLY A 53 3.87 16.76 -22.48
CA GLY A 53 3.03 17.88 -22.91
C GLY A 53 2.33 18.54 -21.70
N ASP A 54 1.00 18.56 -21.71
CA ASP A 54 0.17 19.08 -20.62
C ASP A 54 -0.26 18.00 -19.61
N LEU A 55 0.21 16.75 -19.78
CA LEU A 55 -0.19 15.61 -18.95
C LEU A 55 0.89 15.24 -17.94
N GLU A 56 0.53 15.17 -16.66
CA GLU A 56 1.35 14.56 -15.62
C GLU A 56 1.08 13.05 -15.55
N ILE A 57 2.11 12.24 -15.81
CA ILE A 57 2.04 10.78 -15.73
C ILE A 57 3.02 10.23 -14.69
N PRO A 58 2.79 9.01 -14.14
CA PRO A 58 3.77 8.35 -13.29
C PRO A 58 5.11 8.17 -14.01
N LYS A 59 6.21 8.49 -13.31
CA LYS A 59 7.55 8.32 -13.88
C LYS A 59 7.93 6.84 -13.92
N SER A 60 8.45 6.39 -15.06
CA SER A 60 9.05 5.06 -15.20
C SER A 60 10.54 5.09 -14.86
N TRP A 61 11.04 3.99 -14.32
CA TRP A 61 12.40 3.85 -13.82
C TRP A 61 13.11 2.71 -14.55
N MET A 62 14.40 2.87 -14.88
CA MET A 62 15.18 1.78 -15.45
C MET A 62 15.33 0.64 -14.44
N SER A 63 15.20 -0.60 -14.92
CA SER A 63 15.32 -1.82 -14.12
C SER A 63 16.70 -2.02 -13.45
N SER A 64 17.70 -1.23 -13.84
CA SER A 64 19.05 -1.22 -13.27
C SER A 64 19.18 -0.40 -11.99
N HIS A 65 18.17 0.41 -11.64
CA HIS A 65 18.13 1.06 -10.33
C HIS A 65 17.80 -0.01 -9.29
N ASP A 66 18.83 -0.46 -8.55
CA ASP A 66 18.67 -1.37 -7.41
C ASP A 66 18.01 -0.63 -6.24
N ILE A 67 16.70 -0.36 -6.39
CA ILE A 67 15.89 0.30 -5.38
C ILE A 67 15.48 -0.79 -4.41
N VAL A 68 16.06 -0.75 -3.22
CA VAL A 68 15.66 -1.62 -2.12
C VAL A 68 14.20 -1.33 -1.81
N ARG A 69 13.29 -2.25 -2.18
CA ARG A 69 11.85 -2.02 -2.02
C ARG A 69 11.39 -2.14 -0.57
N PHE A 70 11.88 -3.15 0.14
CA PHE A 70 11.40 -3.49 1.48
C PHE A 70 12.43 -3.10 2.54
N LYS A 71 11.96 -2.51 3.64
CA LYS A 71 12.77 -2.33 4.84
C LYS A 71 13.16 -3.71 5.35
N ASN A 72 14.44 -3.90 5.69
CA ASN A 72 14.89 -5.13 6.34
C ASN A 72 14.46 -5.08 7.80
N VAL A 73 13.20 -5.45 8.06
CA VAL A 73 12.71 -5.66 9.41
C VAL A 73 13.20 -7.04 9.85
N CYS A 74 14.49 -7.12 10.17
CA CYS A 74 14.94 -8.18 11.05
C CYS A 74 14.13 -8.03 12.34
N ASN A 75 13.29 -9.00 12.67
CA ASN A 75 12.75 -9.10 14.02
C ASN A 75 13.94 -9.22 14.97
N ASN A 76 14.33 -8.10 15.58
CA ASN A 76 15.16 -8.12 16.77
C ASN A 76 14.28 -8.68 17.89
N ASN A 77 14.10 -10.01 17.89
CA ASN A 77 13.77 -10.73 19.10
C ASN A 77 15.02 -10.68 19.98
N GLU A 78 15.29 -9.55 20.62
CA GLU A 78 16.08 -9.54 21.85
C GLU A 78 15.24 -10.25 22.92
N PHE A 79 15.24 -11.57 22.91
CA PHE A 79 14.85 -12.35 24.09
C PHE A 79 16.08 -12.53 24.97
N GLY A 80 16.44 -11.43 25.63
CA GLY A 80 17.32 -11.42 26.78
C GLY A 80 16.49 -11.42 28.06
N SER A 81 16.60 -12.52 28.81
CA SER A 81 16.29 -12.70 30.23
C SER A 81 14.82 -12.73 30.73
N GLU A 82 14.43 -13.94 31.16
CA GLU A 82 13.74 -14.28 32.42
C GLU A 82 13.02 -13.18 33.23
N SER A 83 11.68 -13.23 33.27
CA SER A 83 10.85 -13.61 34.44
C SER A 83 9.44 -12.97 34.40
N SER A 84 8.44 -13.84 34.62
CA SER A 84 7.12 -13.58 35.25
C SER A 84 6.24 -12.39 34.82
N GLY A 85 5.01 -12.70 34.38
CA GLY A 85 3.83 -11.90 34.74
C GLY A 85 2.94 -11.38 33.61
N SER A 86 1.78 -12.01 33.45
CA SER A 86 0.45 -11.43 33.18
C SER A 86 0.15 -10.61 31.91
N SER A 87 -0.74 -11.20 31.11
CA SER A 87 -1.95 -10.64 30.46
C SER A 87 -1.84 -9.66 29.27
N SER A 88 -2.53 -10.07 28.18
CA SER A 88 -3.19 -9.27 27.12
C SER A 88 -2.27 -8.42 26.23
N THR A 89 -2.32 -8.43 24.90
CA THR A 89 -3.30 -8.84 23.90
C THR A 89 -2.52 -9.33 22.67
N SER A 90 -2.98 -10.41 22.06
CA SER A 90 -2.43 -10.96 20.83
C SER A 90 -2.72 -10.02 19.66
N VAL A 91 -1.77 -9.16 19.32
CA VAL A 91 -1.77 -8.46 18.03
C VAL A 91 -1.20 -9.43 17.01
N ASP A 92 -2.12 -10.01 16.24
CA ASP A 92 -1.87 -11.00 15.21
C ASP A 92 -0.96 -10.40 14.13
N GLY A 93 0.31 -10.82 14.15
CA GLY A 93 1.32 -10.53 13.13
C GLY A 93 0.98 -11.28 11.84
N THR A 94 -0.11 -10.89 11.19
CA THR A 94 -0.47 -11.43 9.88
C THR A 94 0.47 -10.83 8.85
N ARG A 95 1.52 -11.60 8.52
CA ARG A 95 2.34 -11.39 7.33
C ARG A 95 1.41 -11.45 6.12
N TYR A 96 0.97 -10.29 5.64
CA TYR A 96 0.16 -10.20 4.43
C TYR A 96 1.01 -10.65 3.24
N VAL A 97 0.76 -11.88 2.79
CA VAL A 97 1.36 -12.40 1.56
C VAL A 97 0.56 -11.82 0.40
N GLU A 98 1.19 -10.93 -0.37
CA GLU A 98 0.62 -10.39 -1.59
C GLU A 98 0.62 -11.51 -2.66
N ASN A 99 -0.53 -12.18 -2.83
CA ASN A 99 -0.71 -13.23 -3.84
C ASN A 99 -0.81 -12.59 -5.23
N SER A 100 0.28 -12.04 -5.74
CA SER A 100 0.39 -11.65 -7.14
C SER A 100 0.91 -12.84 -7.94
N LYS A 101 -0.03 -13.69 -8.39
CA LYS A 101 0.29 -14.74 -9.37
C LYS A 101 0.30 -14.06 -10.74
N VAL A 102 1.49 -13.86 -11.30
CA VAL A 102 1.70 -13.43 -12.70
C VAL A 102 1.50 -14.64 -13.61
#